data_AF-A0A4V2AQJ4-F1
#
_entry.id   AF-A0A4V2AQJ4-F1
#
_cell.length_a   1.000
_cell.length_b   1.000
_cell.length_c   1.000
_cell.angle_alpha   90.00
_cell.angle_beta   90.00
_cell.angle_gamma   90.00
#
_symmetry.space_group_name_H-M   'P 1'
#
loop_
_entity.id
_entity.type
_entity.pdbx_description
1 polymer ?
#
loop_
_entity_poly.entity_id
_entity_poly.type
_entity_poly.pdbx_seq_one_letter_code
_entity_poly.pdbx_strand_id
1 'polypeptide(L)'
;MKKRLMREGIEAEAILLNMEQTGLYVNDQPQIKLQVQVHPQSGRNFVSEVREVLTLIDLSQLRIGSTLKVKYNPANTKEVMVLRQQIMSL
;
A
#
# COMPACT_ATOMS: atom_id res chain seq x y z
N MET A 1 5.32 -13.16 2.15
CA MET A 1 5.25 -11.82 2.79
C MET A 1 3.82 -11.38 3.11
N LYS A 2 2.96 -11.05 2.12
CA LYS A 2 1.61 -10.48 2.37
C LYS A 2 0.76 -11.27 3.37
N LYS A 3 0.71 -12.62 3.29
CA LYS A 3 -0.02 -13.46 4.27
C LYS A 3 0.44 -13.28 5.72
N ARG A 4 1.74 -13.04 5.95
CA ARG A 4 2.29 -12.80 7.29
C ARG A 4 1.87 -11.43 7.79
N LEU A 5 2.07 -10.38 6.98
CA LEU A 5 1.65 -9.01 7.33
C LEU A 5 0.14 -8.89 7.58
N MET A 6 -0.71 -9.65 6.88
CA MET A 6 -2.15 -9.67 7.16
C MET A 6 -2.48 -10.12 8.58
N ARG A 7 -1.75 -11.12 9.10
CA ARG A 7 -2.00 -11.71 10.44
C ARG A 7 -1.25 -11.00 11.55
N GLU A 8 0.00 -10.62 11.30
CA GLU A 8 0.96 -10.20 12.33
C GLU A 8 1.43 -8.75 12.17
N GLY A 9 1.11 -8.10 11.04
CA GLY A 9 1.51 -6.71 10.81
C GLY A 9 0.72 -5.75 11.69
N ILE A 10 1.38 -4.67 12.11
CA ILE A 10 0.75 -3.59 12.88
C ILE A 10 0.01 -2.67 11.92
N GLU A 11 -1.24 -2.32 12.24
CA GLU A 11 -2.02 -1.37 11.46
C GLU A 11 -1.55 0.06 11.68
N ALA A 12 -1.49 0.83 10.60
CA ALA A 12 -1.17 2.25 10.62
C ALA A 12 -1.88 2.98 9.47
N GLU A 13 -1.97 4.29 9.59
CA GLU A 13 -2.29 5.15 8.46
C GLU A 13 -1.03 5.47 7.67
N ALA A 14 -1.18 5.70 6.37
CA ALA A 14 -0.08 6.15 5.52
C ALA A 14 -0.56 7.18 4.50
N ILE A 15 0.27 8.17 4.19
CA ILE A 15 0.00 9.14 3.14
C ILE A 15 0.67 8.68 1.86
N LEU A 16 -0.09 8.63 0.77
CA LEU A 16 0.44 8.31 -0.55
C LEU A 16 1.27 9.49 -1.08
N LEU A 17 2.57 9.29 -1.26
CA LEU A 17 3.50 10.33 -1.71
C LEU A 17 3.72 10.31 -3.22
N ASN A 18 3.78 9.11 -3.81
CA ASN A 18 4.03 8.94 -5.23
C ASN A 18 3.46 7.63 -5.77
N MET A 19 3.21 7.59 -7.07
CA MET A 19 2.74 6.43 -7.81
C MET A 19 3.45 6.35 -9.16
N GLU A 20 3.97 5.18 -9.48
CA GLU A 20 4.66 4.94 -10.76
C GLU A 20 4.28 3.56 -11.31
N GLN A 21 3.91 3.47 -12.58
CA GLN A 21 3.75 2.17 -13.23
C GLN A 21 5.12 1.49 -13.37
N THR A 22 5.21 0.19 -13.05
CA THR A 22 6.49 -0.52 -13.18
C THR A 22 6.70 -1.12 -14.57
N GLY A 23 5.74 -0.96 -15.48
CA GLY A 23 5.70 -1.63 -16.80
C GLY A 23 5.34 -3.12 -16.74
N LEU A 24 5.18 -3.71 -15.54
CA LEU A 24 4.75 -5.09 -15.38
C LEU A 24 3.22 -5.15 -15.29
N TYR A 25 2.64 -6.12 -15.99
CA TYR A 25 1.22 -6.45 -15.92
C TYR A 25 1.06 -7.89 -15.43
N VAL A 26 0.08 -8.12 -14.56
CA VAL A 26 -0.28 -9.45 -14.07
C VAL A 26 -1.77 -9.63 -14.34
N ASN A 27 -2.12 -10.59 -15.20
CA ASN A 27 -3.50 -10.81 -15.64
C ASN A 27 -4.16 -9.50 -16.13
N ASP A 28 -3.46 -8.78 -17.02
CA ASP A 28 -3.87 -7.49 -17.62
C ASP A 28 -4.06 -6.33 -16.63
N GLN A 29 -3.70 -6.52 -15.36
CA GLN A 29 -3.74 -5.47 -14.34
C GLN A 29 -2.33 -4.86 -14.16
N PRO A 30 -2.19 -3.53 -14.18
CA PRO A 30 -0.89 -2.89 -14.01
C PRO A 30 -0.35 -3.08 -12.59
N GLN A 31 0.95 -3.36 -12.49
CA GLN A 31 1.68 -3.23 -11.24
C GLN A 31 2.15 -1.79 -11.05
N ILE A 32 1.82 -1.22 -9.90
CA ILE A 32 2.17 0.13 -9.48
C ILE A 32 3.15 0.07 -8.32
N LYS A 33 4.21 0.85 -8.38
CA LYS A 33 5.07 1.17 -7.26
C LYS A 33 4.49 2.41 -6.56
N LEU A 34 4.06 2.22 -5.31
CA LEU A 34 3.56 3.26 -4.43
C LEU A 34 4.67 3.65 -3.45
N GLN A 35 4.88 4.94 -3.27
CA GLN A 35 5.68 5.45 -2.16
C GLN A 35 4.72 5.99 -1.09
N VAL A 36 4.82 5.48 0.13
CA VAL A 36 3.91 5.86 1.22
C VAL A 36 4.69 6.32 2.45
N GLN A 37 4.23 7.39 3.10
CA GLN A 37 4.70 7.79 4.42
C GLN A 37 3.79 7.17 5.47
N VAL A 38 4.30 6.16 6.17
CA VAL A 38 3.58 5.46 7.25
C VAL A 38 3.65 6.28 8.53
N HIS A 39 2.53 6.35 9.24
CA HIS A 39 2.32 7.01 10.52
C HIS A 39 1.96 5.97 11.59
N PRO A 40 2.96 5.28 12.17
CA PRO A 40 2.74 4.41 13.31
C PRO A 40 2.09 5.14 14.49
N GLN A 41 1.29 4.45 15.29
CA GLN A 41 0.77 5.00 16.55
C GLN A 41 1.89 5.33 17.54
N SER A 42 3.02 4.64 17.46
CA SER A 42 4.21 4.88 18.27
C SER A 42 5.49 4.77 17.45
N GLY A 43 6.47 5.61 17.76
CA GLY A 43 7.73 5.70 17.04
C GLY A 43 7.72 6.81 15.98
N ARG A 44 8.68 6.73 15.04
CA ARG A 44 8.85 7.74 13.99
C ARG A 44 8.14 7.32 12.71
N ASN A 45 7.59 8.29 12.01
CA ASN A 45 7.12 8.11 10.64
C ASN A 45 8.27 7.63 9.75
N PHE A 46 7.93 6.85 8.73
CA PHE A 46 8.91 6.37 7.77
C PHE A 46 8.31 6.25 6.38
N VAL A 47 9.16 6.37 5.36
CA VAL A 47 8.76 6.18 3.97
C VAL A 47 9.07 4.75 3.54
N SER A 48 8.15 4.12 2.82
CA SER A 48 8.31 2.78 2.28
C SER A 48 7.78 2.68 0.86
N GLU A 49 8.35 1.76 0.08
CA GLU A 49 7.90 1.45 -1.27
C GLU A 49 7.11 0.15 -1.27
N VAL A 50 5.91 0.17 -1.87
CA VAL A 50 5.04 -1.00 -1.97
C VAL A 50 4.68 -1.23 -3.44
N ARG A 51 4.76 -2.48 -3.89
CA ARG A 51 4.30 -2.88 -5.23
C ARG A 51 2.93 -3.54 -5.14
N GLU A 52 1.96 -2.97 -5.83
CA GLU A 52 0.59 -3.46 -5.88
C GLU A 52 0.13 -3.67 -7.32
N VAL A 53 -0.48 -4.83 -7.59
CA VAL A 53 -1.21 -5.08 -8.85
C VAL A 53 -2.62 -4.54 -8.68
N LEU A 54 -2.95 -3.45 -9.37
CA LEU A 54 -4.22 -2.73 -9.17
C LEU A 54 -5.11 -2.87 -10.39
N THR A 55 -6.42 -2.93 -10.17
CA THR A 55 -7.37 -2.73 -11.27
C THR A 55 -7.31 -1.26 -11.72
N LEU A 56 -7.77 -0.98 -12.94
CA LEU A 56 -7.88 0.41 -13.42
C LEU A 56 -8.85 1.24 -12.56
N ILE A 57 -9.88 0.60 -11.99
CA ILE A 57 -10.82 1.25 -11.07
C ILE A 57 -10.11 1.64 -9.77
N ASP A 58 -9.37 0.73 -9.14
CA ASP A 58 -8.56 1.04 -7.94
C ASP A 58 -7.61 2.21 -8.22
N LEU A 59 -6.91 2.16 -9.37
CA LEU A 59 -5.97 3.20 -9.77
C LEU A 59 -6.64 4.56 -9.93
N SER A 60 -7.85 4.59 -10.52
CA SER A 60 -8.63 5.80 -10.74
C SER A 60 -9.09 6.48 -9.44
N GLN A 61 -9.06 5.79 -8.31
CA GLN A 61 -9.46 6.29 -7.00
C GLN A 61 -8.27 6.77 -6.15
N LEU A 62 -7.05 6.30 -6.45
CA LEU A 62 -5.86 6.73 -5.73
C LEU A 62 -5.47 8.16 -6.12
N ARG A 63 -5.11 8.97 -5.12
CA ARG A 63 -4.63 10.33 -5.29
C ARG A 63 -3.41 10.53 -4.40
N ILE A 64 -2.36 11.16 -4.93
CA ILE A 64 -1.24 11.62 -4.10
C ILE A 64 -1.81 12.54 -3.01
N GLY A 65 -1.37 12.33 -1.78
CA GLY A 65 -1.89 12.98 -0.57
C GLY A 65 -3.02 12.21 0.14
N SER A 66 -3.62 11.18 -0.48
CA SER A 66 -4.67 10.39 0.18
C SER A 66 -4.13 9.55 1.33
N THR A 67 -4.94 9.42 2.39
CA THR A 67 -4.68 8.48 3.49
C THR A 67 -5.07 7.05 3.07
N LEU A 68 -4.13 6.12 3.26
CA LEU A 68 -4.30 4.69 3.06
C LEU A 68 -4.19 3.98 4.41
N LYS A 69 -4.95 2.89 4.59
CA LYS A 69 -4.69 1.95 5.68
C LYS A 69 -3.60 0.97 5.24
N VAL A 70 -2.63 0.73 6.11
CA VAL A 70 -1.53 -0.21 5.85
C VAL A 70 -1.32 -1.15 7.03
N LYS A 71 -0.70 -2.30 6.77
CA LYS A 71 -0.01 -3.10 7.78
C LYS A 71 1.49 -3.10 7.52
N TYR A 72 2.29 -2.97 8.56
CA TYR A 72 3.76 -3.01 8.44
C TYR A 72 4.40 -3.96 9.46
N ASN A 73 5.62 -4.41 9.17
CA ASN A 73 6.45 -5.13 10.13
C ASN A 73 7.27 -4.14 10.96
N PRO A 74 7.09 -4.05 12.29
CA PRO A 74 7.88 -3.15 13.13
C PRO A 74 9.38 -3.51 13.16
N ALA A 75 9.73 -4.78 12.95
CA ALA A 75 11.14 -5.21 12.85
C ALA A 75 11.77 -4.92 11.49
N ASN A 76 10.97 -4.62 10.45
CA ASN A 76 11.45 -4.29 9.12
C ASN A 76 10.48 -3.36 8.39
N THR A 77 10.73 -2.05 8.46
CA THR A 77 9.86 -0.99 7.89
C THR A 77 9.79 -0.99 6.36
N LYS A 78 10.61 -1.80 5.68
CA LYS A 78 10.48 -2.03 4.24
C LYS A 78 9.35 -3.00 3.88
N GLU A 79 8.85 -3.76 4.86
CA GLU A 79 7.74 -4.68 4.67
C GLU A 79 6.42 -3.99 5.05
N VAL A 80 5.81 -3.37 4.05
CA VAL A 80 4.51 -2.70 4.17
C VAL A 80 3.54 -3.32 3.17
N MET A 81 2.27 -3.39 3.56
CA MET A 81 1.17 -3.85 2.73
C MET A 81 0.02 -2.85 2.84
N VAL A 82 -0.52 -2.42 1.71
CA VAL A 82 -1.72 -1.59 1.66
C VAL A 82 -2.95 -2.48 1.88
N LEU A 83 -3.81 -2.08 2.81
CA LEU A 83 -5.11 -2.72 3.02
C LEU A 83 -6.08 -2.17 1.98
N ARG A 84 -6.57 -3.02 1.08
CA ARG A 84 -7.58 -2.61 0.09
C ARG A 84 -8.95 -2.60 0.76
N GLN A 85 -9.68 -1.50 0.61
CA GLN A 85 -11.13 -1.55 0.77
C GLN A 85 -11.69 -2.15 -0.52
N GLN A 86 -12.13 -3.41 -0.46
CA GLN A 86 -12.94 -3.97 -1.53
C GLN A 86 -14.26 -3.21 -1.53
N ILE A 87 -14.46 -2.33 -2.52
CA ILE A 87 -15.81 -1.95 -2.89
C ILE A 87 -16.40 -3.17 -3.57
N MET A 88 -17.45 -3.75 -2.98
CA MET A 88 -18.26 -4.75 -3.69
C MET A 88 -18.67 -4.12 -5.02
N SER A 89 -18.21 -4.71 -6.13
CA SER A 89 -18.84 -4.47 -7.42
C SER A 89 -20.32 -4.84 -7.27
N LEU A 90 -21.18 -3.83 -7.31
CA LEU A 90 -22.63 -4.02 -7.44
C LEU A 90 -22.95 -4.76 -8.74
#